data_AF-A0A965I650-F1
#
_entry.id   AF-A0A965I650-F1
#
_cell.length_a   1.000
_cell.length_b   1.000
_cell.length_c   1.000
_cell.angle_alpha   90.00
_cell.angle_beta   90.00
_cell.angle_gamma   90.00
#
_symmetry.space_group_name_H-M   'P 1'
#
loop_
_entity.id
_entity.type
_entity.pdbx_description
1 polymer ?
#
loop_
_entity_poly.entity_id
_entity_poly.type
_entity_poly.pdbx_seq_one_letter_code
_entity_poly.pdbx_strand_id
1 'polypeptide(L)'
;MTIPMVVGACTILMLERPTPDATFKRMSDGIGEVKPTVFFGAPTGFAGILVHPVLPSKDQVALRLVSSAGQALPAEIGKRFFQHFGVHIVDGIGINDSDGLTKTKAFVVLKPNAATSDAELKAFVKDKLATYKYPRQIEFVKELPKTETGKIQRFKLRAQETQLQLVD
;
A
#
# COMPACT_ATOMS: atom_id res chain seq x y z
N MET A 1 -13.03 4.93 7.60
CA MET A 1 -12.36 6.17 7.14
C MET A 1 -12.03 7.14 8.28
N THR A 2 -11.80 6.66 9.51
CA THR A 2 -11.54 7.52 10.69
C THR A 2 -10.08 7.97 10.83
N ILE A 3 -9.13 7.21 10.24
CA ILE A 3 -7.69 7.45 10.41
C ILE A 3 -7.27 8.87 9.98
N PRO A 4 -7.68 9.41 8.81
CA PRO A 4 -7.28 10.75 8.40
C PRO A 4 -7.73 11.84 9.39
N MET A 5 -8.96 11.76 9.90
CA MET A 5 -9.51 12.79 10.79
C MET A 5 -8.80 12.83 12.15
N VAL A 6 -8.36 11.68 12.67
CA VAL A 6 -7.65 11.59 13.96
C VAL A 6 -6.25 12.22 13.90
N VAL A 7 -5.64 12.34 12.72
CA VAL A 7 -4.31 12.92 12.53
C VAL A 7 -4.34 14.33 11.91
N GLY A 8 -5.52 14.96 11.86
CA GLY A 8 -5.70 16.29 11.25
C GLY A 8 -5.59 16.30 9.72
N ALA A 9 -5.67 15.13 9.06
CA ALA A 9 -5.66 15.05 7.61
C ALA A 9 -7.06 15.25 7.03
N CYS A 10 -7.13 16.05 5.96
CA CYS A 10 -8.33 16.20 5.15
C CYS A 10 -8.50 15.02 4.19
N THR A 11 -9.75 14.56 4.01
CA THR A 11 -10.09 13.56 3.01
C THR A 11 -10.74 14.24 1.81
N ILE A 12 -10.13 14.08 0.63
CA ILE A 12 -10.74 14.47 -0.64
C ILE A 12 -11.56 13.28 -1.15
N LEU A 13 -12.88 13.46 -1.20
CA LEU A 13 -13.79 12.48 -1.80
C LEU A 13 -14.04 12.84 -3.26
N MET A 14 -13.99 11.83 -4.13
CA MET A 14 -14.30 11.97 -5.55
C MET A 14 -15.62 11.24 -5.81
N LEU A 15 -16.68 12.01 -6.07
CA LEU A 15 -18.04 11.51 -6.28
C LEU A 15 -18.27 11.00 -7.71
N GLU A 16 -17.49 11.50 -8.67
CA GLU A 16 -17.52 11.07 -10.06
C GLU A 16 -16.67 9.81 -10.30
N ARG A 17 -16.87 9.17 -11.45
CA ARG A 17 -16.07 8.01 -11.85
C ARG A 17 -14.58 8.39 -11.92
N PRO A 18 -13.66 7.57 -11.37
CA PRO A 18 -12.22 7.84 -11.39
C PRO A 18 -11.60 7.60 -12.76
N THR A 19 -11.90 8.46 -13.74
CA THR A 19 -11.19 8.49 -15.03
C THR A 19 -9.80 9.11 -14.85
N PRO A 20 -8.84 8.88 -15.77
CA PRO A 20 -7.55 9.56 -15.73
C PRO A 20 -7.70 11.09 -15.68
N ASP A 21 -8.52 11.69 -16.54
CA ASP A 21 -8.75 13.14 -16.54
C ASP A 21 -9.31 13.67 -15.22
N ALA A 22 -10.32 13.00 -14.66
CA ALA A 22 -10.87 13.36 -13.37
C ALA A 22 -9.77 13.26 -12.28
N THR A 23 -8.99 12.18 -12.31
CA THR A 23 -7.89 11.99 -11.36
C THR A 23 -6.83 13.09 -11.48
N PHE A 24 -6.46 13.49 -12.70
CA PHE A 24 -5.46 14.52 -12.97
C PHE A 24 -5.93 15.90 -12.52
N LYS A 25 -7.20 16.22 -12.75
CA LYS A 25 -7.82 17.44 -12.21
C LYS A 25 -7.66 17.52 -10.71
N ARG A 26 -7.86 16.41 -9.98
CA ARG A 26 -7.74 16.42 -8.51
C ARG A 26 -6.29 16.41 -8.05
N MET A 27 -5.39 15.69 -8.74
CA MET A 27 -3.97 15.65 -8.38
C MET A 27 -3.24 16.97 -8.67
N SER A 28 -3.59 17.63 -9.77
CA SER A 28 -2.86 18.80 -10.29
C SER A 28 -3.53 20.12 -9.91
N ASP A 29 -4.85 20.22 -10.05
CA ASP A 29 -5.60 21.45 -9.77
C ASP A 29 -6.08 21.49 -8.31
N GLY A 30 -6.28 20.31 -7.70
CA GLY A 30 -6.74 20.18 -6.32
C GLY A 30 -8.23 20.45 -6.15
N ILE A 31 -8.65 20.66 -4.89
CA ILE A 31 -9.97 21.16 -4.50
C ILE A 31 -9.74 22.39 -3.62
N GLY A 32 -10.12 23.58 -4.11
CA GLY A 32 -9.89 24.83 -3.37
C GLY A 32 -8.42 25.02 -3.01
N GLU A 33 -7.52 24.85 -3.98
CA GLU A 33 -6.04 24.89 -3.85
C GLU A 33 -5.41 23.71 -3.10
N VAL A 34 -6.20 22.83 -2.47
CA VAL A 34 -5.67 21.66 -1.76
C VAL A 34 -5.44 20.50 -2.72
N LYS A 35 -4.17 20.14 -2.93
CA LYS A 35 -3.78 18.95 -3.70
C LYS A 35 -3.67 17.71 -2.80
N PRO A 36 -4.09 16.52 -3.28
CA PRO A 36 -3.94 15.29 -2.52
C PRO A 36 -2.46 14.95 -2.38
N THR A 37 -2.03 14.75 -1.14
CA THR A 37 -0.66 14.30 -0.83
C THR A 37 -0.56 12.79 -0.59
N VAL A 38 -1.70 12.14 -0.35
CA VAL A 38 -1.85 10.71 -0.27
C VAL A 38 -2.91 10.29 -1.29
N PHE A 39 -2.58 9.35 -2.17
CA PHE A 39 -3.50 8.87 -3.19
C PHE A 39 -3.71 7.35 -3.07
N PHE A 40 -4.96 6.92 -3.22
CA PHE A 40 -5.37 5.52 -3.15
C PHE A 40 -5.98 5.11 -4.49
N GLY A 41 -5.51 4.01 -5.07
CA GLY A 41 -6.01 3.54 -6.37
C GLY A 41 -5.83 2.05 -6.58
N ALA A 42 -6.61 1.46 -7.49
CA ALA A 42 -6.40 0.08 -7.92
C ALA A 42 -5.30 0.02 -9.00
N PRO A 43 -4.60 -1.12 -9.18
CA PRO A 43 -3.58 -1.30 -10.21
C PRO A 43 -4.07 -1.00 -11.63
N THR A 44 -5.33 -1.32 -11.96
CA THR A 44 -5.97 -0.95 -13.24
C THR A 44 -6.06 0.56 -13.45
N GLY A 45 -6.39 1.32 -12.40
CA GLY A 45 -6.41 2.77 -12.44
C GLY A 45 -5.03 3.36 -12.70
N PHE A 46 -3.99 2.84 -12.04
CA PHE A 46 -2.61 3.26 -12.30
C PHE A 46 -2.16 2.95 -13.73
N ALA A 47 -2.53 1.79 -14.27
CA ALA A 47 -2.25 1.46 -15.66
C ALA A 47 -2.91 2.47 -16.62
N GLY A 48 -4.18 2.80 -16.41
CA GLY A 48 -4.90 3.79 -17.21
C GLY A 48 -4.30 5.19 -17.13
N ILE A 49 -3.87 5.61 -15.94
CA ILE A 49 -3.16 6.87 -15.73
C ILE A 49 -1.85 6.92 -16.53
N LEU A 50 -1.00 5.90 -16.42
CA LEU A 50 0.35 5.90 -17.00
C LEU A 50 0.40 5.83 -18.52
N VAL A 51 -0.71 5.50 -19.18
CA VAL A 51 -0.83 5.49 -20.66
C VAL A 51 -1.55 6.73 -21.19
N HIS A 52 -2.06 7.60 -20.31
CA HIS A 52 -2.82 8.76 -20.73
C HIS A 52 -1.90 9.83 -21.35
N PRO A 53 -2.25 10.43 -22.50
CA PRO A 53 -1.36 11.34 -23.23
C PRO A 53 -1.05 12.64 -22.47
N VAL A 54 -1.95 13.07 -21.59
CA VAL A 54 -1.80 14.29 -20.77
C VAL A 54 -1.45 14.00 -19.32
N LEU A 55 -0.63 12.96 -19.09
CA LEU A 55 -0.14 12.60 -17.76
C LEU A 55 0.60 13.79 -17.09
N PRO A 56 0.16 14.27 -15.91
CA PRO A 56 0.83 15.38 -15.22
C PRO A 56 2.28 15.05 -14.89
N SER A 57 3.16 16.03 -15.00
CA SER A 57 4.54 15.91 -14.54
C SER A 57 4.63 15.84 -13.01
N LYS A 58 5.78 15.39 -12.51
CA LYS A 58 6.06 15.29 -11.08
C LYS A 58 5.81 16.60 -10.32
N ASP A 59 6.17 17.73 -10.91
CA ASP A 59 6.09 19.04 -10.25
C ASP A 59 4.66 19.61 -10.22
N GLN A 60 3.75 19.05 -11.01
CA GLN A 60 2.35 19.46 -11.04
C GLN A 60 1.52 18.83 -9.92
N VAL A 61 2.01 17.75 -9.30
CA VAL A 61 1.29 16.98 -8.26
C VAL A 61 1.96 17.11 -6.89
N ALA A 62 1.21 16.88 -5.81
CA ALA A 62 1.72 16.95 -4.43
C ALA A 62 1.92 15.58 -3.76
N LEU A 63 2.03 14.50 -4.55
CA LEU A 63 2.03 13.13 -4.06
C LEU A 63 3.26 12.85 -3.17
N ARG A 64 3.01 12.33 -1.96
CA ARG A 64 4.04 11.87 -1.01
C ARG A 64 3.91 10.38 -0.70
N LEU A 65 2.69 9.87 -0.73
CA LEU A 65 2.38 8.45 -0.52
C LEU A 65 1.30 8.02 -1.52
N VAL A 66 1.52 6.89 -2.16
CA VAL A 66 0.52 6.27 -3.03
C VAL A 66 0.30 4.86 -2.56
N SER A 67 -0.96 4.44 -2.44
CA SER A 67 -1.32 3.09 -2.00
C SER A 67 -2.15 2.38 -3.06
N SER A 68 -1.88 1.08 -3.25
CA SER A 68 -2.72 0.21 -4.05
C SER A 68 -3.32 -0.94 -3.27
N ALA A 69 -4.51 -1.35 -3.72
CA ALA A 69 -5.29 -2.46 -3.19
C ALA A 69 -6.28 -2.96 -4.26
N GLY A 70 -6.95 -4.08 -3.98
CA GLY A 70 -8.00 -4.66 -4.84
C GLY A 70 -7.51 -5.77 -5.79
N GLN A 71 -6.24 -5.74 -6.18
CA GLN A 71 -5.55 -6.83 -6.88
C GLN A 71 -4.03 -6.66 -6.75
N ALA A 72 -3.25 -7.66 -7.15
CA ALA A 72 -1.79 -7.56 -7.14
C ALA A 72 -1.31 -6.45 -8.11
N LEU A 73 -0.41 -5.59 -7.64
CA LEU A 73 0.23 -4.57 -8.48
C LEU A 73 1.29 -5.21 -9.41
N PRO A 74 1.14 -5.13 -10.75
CA PRO A 74 2.19 -5.57 -11.67
C PRO A 74 3.48 -4.75 -11.46
N ALA A 75 4.63 -5.41 -11.40
CA ALA A 75 5.90 -4.76 -11.08
C ALA A 75 6.24 -3.61 -12.04
N GLU A 76 5.91 -3.76 -13.31
CA GLU A 76 6.17 -2.75 -14.35
C GLU A 76 5.40 -1.44 -14.12
N ILE A 77 4.14 -1.54 -13.66
CA ILE A 77 3.33 -0.37 -13.31
C ILE A 77 3.98 0.40 -12.15
N GLY A 78 4.44 -0.31 -11.12
CA GLY A 78 5.14 0.30 -9.99
C GLY A 78 6.46 0.98 -10.38
N LYS A 79 7.24 0.37 -11.29
CA LYS A 79 8.49 0.94 -11.80
C LYS A 79 8.24 2.22 -12.60
N ARG A 80 7.34 2.17 -13.59
CA ARG A 80 6.98 3.32 -14.43
C ARG A 80 6.41 4.47 -13.61
N PHE A 81 5.55 4.17 -12.64
CA PHE A 81 5.01 5.19 -11.73
C PHE A 81 6.12 5.86 -10.92
N PHE A 82 7.06 5.09 -10.38
CA PHE A 82 8.19 5.64 -9.63
C PHE A 82 9.12 6.48 -10.53
N GLN A 83 9.41 6.03 -11.74
CA GLN A 83 10.22 6.80 -12.70
C GLN A 83 9.59 8.15 -13.05
N HIS A 84 8.26 8.19 -13.19
CA HIS A 84 7.53 9.40 -13.57
C HIS A 84 7.30 10.37 -12.40
N PHE A 85 6.76 9.87 -11.28
CA PHE A 85 6.37 10.72 -10.14
C PHE A 85 7.40 10.75 -9.00
N GLY A 86 8.40 9.87 -9.00
CA GLY A 86 9.37 9.76 -7.90
C GLY A 86 8.80 9.18 -6.60
N VAL A 87 7.56 8.66 -6.62
CA VAL A 87 6.86 8.11 -5.45
C VAL A 87 6.58 6.63 -5.68
N HIS A 88 6.79 5.80 -4.66
CA HIS A 88 6.45 4.39 -4.74
C HIS A 88 4.96 4.16 -4.47
N ILE A 89 4.37 3.26 -5.25
CA ILE A 89 3.07 2.68 -4.92
C ILE A 89 3.30 1.63 -3.82
N VAL A 90 2.69 1.85 -2.67
CA VAL A 90 2.63 0.91 -1.55
C VAL A 90 1.46 -0.04 -1.80
N ASP A 91 1.77 -1.25 -2.26
CA ASP A 91 0.79 -2.31 -2.46
C ASP A 91 0.67 -3.17 -1.19
N GLY A 92 -0.55 -3.31 -0.68
CA GLY A 92 -0.84 -4.21 0.44
C GLY A 92 -0.59 -5.67 0.01
N ILE A 93 -0.02 -6.50 0.87
CA ILE A 93 0.14 -7.93 0.60
C ILE A 93 -1.08 -8.66 1.16
N GLY A 94 -1.90 -9.22 0.28
CA GLY A 94 -2.82 -10.29 0.64
C GLY A 94 -2.15 -11.63 0.34
N ILE A 95 -2.19 -12.58 1.28
CA ILE A 95 -1.65 -13.93 1.11
C ILE A 95 -2.81 -14.90 1.03
N ASN A 96 -2.85 -15.74 0.00
CA ASN A 96 -3.86 -16.78 -0.08
C ASN A 96 -3.55 -17.86 0.96
N ASP A 97 -4.52 -18.14 1.81
CA ASP A 97 -4.51 -19.28 2.73
C ASP A 97 -4.85 -20.57 1.96
N SER A 98 -4.62 -21.73 2.58
CA SER A 98 -4.97 -23.07 2.10
C SER A 98 -6.42 -23.21 1.66
N ASP A 99 -7.32 -22.38 2.23
CA ASP A 99 -8.75 -22.35 1.90
C ASP A 99 -9.07 -21.49 0.66
N GLY A 100 -8.06 -21.00 -0.07
CA GLY A 100 -8.23 -20.13 -1.25
C GLY A 100 -8.64 -18.68 -0.92
N LEU A 101 -8.63 -18.30 0.36
CA LEU A 101 -8.99 -16.95 0.83
C LEU A 101 -7.76 -16.09 1.02
N THR A 102 -7.77 -14.86 0.48
CA THR A 102 -6.71 -13.88 0.73
C THR A 102 -6.79 -13.34 2.17
N LYS A 103 -5.89 -13.79 3.04
CA LYS A 103 -5.71 -13.33 4.43
C LYS A 103 -4.50 -12.40 4.54
N THR A 104 -4.54 -11.47 5.49
CA THR A 104 -3.43 -10.54 5.76
C THR A 104 -2.38 -11.22 6.64
N LYS A 105 -1.12 -11.27 6.17
CA LYS A 105 0.05 -11.68 6.96
C LYS A 105 0.92 -10.48 7.29
N ALA A 106 1.43 -10.41 8.51
CA ALA A 106 2.38 -9.40 8.95
C ALA A 106 3.75 -10.02 9.26
N PHE A 107 4.81 -9.44 8.73
CA PHE A 107 6.19 -9.75 9.11
C PHE A 107 6.64 -8.75 10.16
N VAL A 108 7.07 -9.26 11.32
CA VAL A 108 7.40 -8.45 12.50
C VAL A 108 8.84 -8.67 12.89
N VAL A 109 9.60 -7.57 13.02
CA VAL A 109 10.93 -7.57 13.61
C VAL A 109 10.80 -7.00 15.02
N LEU A 110 11.19 -7.78 16.02
CA LEU A 110 11.20 -7.31 17.40
C LEU A 110 12.40 -6.38 17.63
N LYS A 111 12.21 -5.38 18.48
CA LYS A 111 13.34 -4.58 18.98
C LYS A 111 14.25 -5.48 19.82
N PRO A 112 15.55 -5.17 19.92
CA PRO A 112 16.44 -5.87 20.84
C PRO A 112 15.83 -5.92 22.25
N ASN A 113 15.84 -7.11 22.87
CA ASN A 113 15.28 -7.40 24.19
C ASN A 113 13.75 -7.30 24.32
N ALA A 114 13.01 -7.12 23.23
CA ALA A 114 11.54 -7.23 23.24
C ALA A 114 11.12 -8.68 23.00
N ALA A 115 10.15 -9.17 23.77
CA ALA A 115 9.50 -10.45 23.58
C ALA A 115 7.98 -10.25 23.56
N THR A 116 7.31 -10.85 22.59
CA THR A 116 5.85 -10.93 22.53
C THR A 116 5.44 -12.14 21.70
N SER A 117 4.23 -12.64 21.91
CA SER A 117 3.65 -13.71 21.12
C SER A 117 2.74 -13.21 19.99
N ASP A 118 2.46 -14.08 19.02
CA ASP A 118 1.45 -13.84 17.98
C ASP A 118 0.07 -13.50 18.59
N ALA A 119 -0.32 -14.20 19.66
CA ALA A 119 -1.60 -14.01 20.32
C ALA A 119 -1.72 -12.64 21.00
N GLU A 120 -0.68 -12.23 21.73
CA GLU A 120 -0.60 -10.91 22.38
C GLU A 120 -0.64 -9.79 21.34
N LEU A 121 0.15 -9.91 20.28
CA LEU A 121 0.21 -8.89 19.24
C LEU A 121 -1.11 -8.78 18.46
N LYS A 122 -1.76 -9.92 18.17
CA LYS A 122 -3.11 -9.94 17.58
C LYS A 122 -4.15 -9.30 18.51
N ALA A 123 -4.12 -9.61 19.80
CA ALA A 123 -5.03 -9.02 20.78
C ALA A 123 -4.86 -7.51 20.86
N PHE A 124 -3.61 -7.04 20.94
CA PHE A 124 -3.27 -5.62 20.93
C PHE A 124 -3.77 -4.89 19.67
N VAL A 125 -3.61 -5.50 18.50
CA VAL A 125 -4.07 -4.91 17.24
C VAL A 125 -5.61 -4.93 17.13
N LYS A 126 -6.27 -5.99 17.61
CA LYS A 126 -7.75 -6.09 17.64
C LYS A 126 -8.41 -5.06 18.55
N ASP A 127 -7.78 -4.73 19.67
CA ASP A 127 -8.24 -3.66 20.58
C ASP A 127 -8.27 -2.30 19.85
N LYS A 128 -7.29 -2.05 18.98
CA LYS A 128 -7.07 -0.72 18.38
C LYS A 128 -7.63 -0.57 16.97
N LEU A 129 -7.88 -1.67 16.27
CA LEU A 129 -8.31 -1.67 14.88
C LEU A 129 -9.54 -2.56 14.67
N ALA A 130 -10.36 -2.19 13.68
CA ALA A 130 -11.49 -3.02 13.26
C ALA A 130 -11.06 -4.44 12.87
N THR A 131 -11.92 -5.42 13.13
CA THR A 131 -11.68 -6.88 12.97
C THR A 131 -11.19 -7.31 11.58
N TYR A 132 -11.48 -6.55 10.53
CA TYR A 132 -10.99 -6.85 9.17
C TYR A 132 -9.56 -6.34 8.90
N LYS A 133 -9.00 -5.49 9.78
CA LYS A 133 -7.68 -4.86 9.60
C LYS A 133 -6.55 -5.55 10.34
N TYR A 134 -6.83 -6.40 11.32
CA TYR A 134 -5.76 -7.09 12.05
C TYR A 134 -5.18 -8.23 11.20
N PRO A 135 -3.86 -8.49 11.31
CA PRO A 135 -3.22 -9.57 10.57
C PRO A 135 -3.69 -10.94 11.08
N ARG A 136 -4.10 -11.81 10.16
CA ARG A 136 -4.54 -13.17 10.48
C ARG A 136 -3.35 -14.09 10.75
N GLN A 137 -2.23 -13.83 10.12
CA GLN A 137 -0.96 -14.53 10.32
C GLN A 137 0.12 -13.52 10.71
N ILE A 138 0.98 -13.88 11.66
CA ILE A 138 2.16 -13.10 12.03
C ILE A 138 3.37 -14.01 11.93
N GLU A 139 4.41 -13.51 11.28
CA GLU A 139 5.70 -14.16 11.24
C GLU A 139 6.75 -13.23 11.84
N PHE A 140 7.51 -13.75 12.81
CA PHE A 140 8.63 -13.03 13.39
C PHE A 140 9.88 -13.30 12.56
N VAL A 141 10.46 -12.25 11.99
CA VAL A 141 11.68 -12.33 11.18
C VAL A 141 12.80 -11.58 11.86
N LYS A 142 14.04 -12.05 11.69
CA LYS A 142 15.23 -11.40 12.24
C LYS A 142 15.43 -10.00 11.63
N GLU A 143 15.17 -9.89 10.34
CA GLU A 143 15.24 -8.63 9.61
C GLU A 143 14.27 -8.64 8.44
N LEU A 144 13.82 -7.44 8.05
CA LEU A 144 13.06 -7.27 6.81
C LEU A 144 14.05 -7.05 5.67
N PRO A 145 13.83 -7.65 4.49
CA PRO A 145 14.67 -7.40 3.32
C PRO A 145 14.53 -5.92 2.96
N LYS A 146 15.65 -5.20 2.92
CA LYS A 146 15.69 -3.75 2.64
C LYS A 146 16.63 -3.44 1.49
N THR A 147 16.37 -2.33 0.80
CA THR A 147 17.34 -1.68 -0.10
C THR A 147 18.45 -1.01 0.70
N GLU A 148 19.52 -0.60 0.03
CA GLU A 148 20.60 0.23 0.62
C GLU A 148 20.08 1.53 1.26
N THR A 149 18.96 2.06 0.74
CA THR A 149 18.25 3.23 1.28
C THR A 149 17.26 2.89 2.41
N GLY A 150 17.25 1.65 2.91
CA GLY A 150 16.40 1.19 4.02
C GLY A 150 14.95 0.85 3.65
N LYS A 151 14.58 0.86 2.35
CA LYS A 151 13.20 0.57 1.90
C LYS A 151 12.93 -0.93 1.91
N ILE A 152 11.81 -1.35 2.51
CA ILE A 152 11.43 -2.77 2.58
C ILE A 152 11.09 -3.31 1.18
N GLN A 153 11.75 -4.40 0.80
CA GLN A 153 11.58 -5.13 -0.46
C GLN A 153 10.47 -6.18 -0.35
N ARG A 154 9.21 -5.71 -0.33
CA ARG A 154 8.00 -6.55 -0.15
C ARG A 154 7.87 -7.71 -1.15
N PHE A 155 8.40 -7.59 -2.37
CA PHE A 155 8.37 -8.66 -3.36
C PHE A 155 9.18 -9.90 -2.95
N LYS A 156 10.27 -9.72 -2.18
CA LYS A 156 11.06 -10.83 -1.64
C LYS A 156 10.27 -11.61 -0.58
N LEU A 157 9.56 -10.88 0.28
CA LEU A 157 8.65 -11.48 1.26
C LEU A 157 7.53 -12.26 0.57
N ARG A 158 6.93 -11.72 -0.50
CA ARG A 158 5.93 -12.47 -1.30
C ARG A 158 6.51 -13.74 -1.92
N ALA A 159 7.70 -13.64 -2.53
CA ALA A 159 8.35 -14.79 -3.15
C ALA A 159 8.71 -15.89 -2.15
N GLN A 160 9.15 -15.52 -0.93
CA GLN A 160 9.40 -16.48 0.15
C GLN A 160 8.14 -17.27 0.50
N GLU A 161 7.00 -16.58 0.64
CA GLU A 161 5.71 -17.21 0.93
C GLU A 161 5.22 -18.11 -0.20
N THR A 162 5.31 -17.64 -1.44
CA THR A 162 4.94 -18.44 -2.61
C THR A 162 5.82 -19.68 -2.73
N GLN A 163 7.11 -19.57 -2.40
CA GLN A 163 8.02 -20.72 -2.42
C GLN A 163 7.72 -21.71 -1.30
N LEU A 164 7.42 -21.25 -0.09
CA LEU A 164 6.99 -22.10 1.03
C LEU A 164 5.73 -22.90 0.68
N GLN A 165 4.73 -22.27 0.05
CA GLN A 165 3.48 -22.93 -0.37
C GLN A 165 3.64 -23.96 -1.50
N LEU A 166 4.80 -24.03 -2.17
CA LEU A 166 5.08 -25.00 -3.23
C LEU A 166 5.86 -26.23 -2.73
N VAL A 167 6.31 -26.23 -1.48
CA VAL A 167 7.12 -27.30 -0.88
C VAL A 167 6.28 -28.17 0.07
N ASP A 168 5.05 -27.74 0.39
CA ASP A 168 4.01 -28.49 1.11
C ASP A 168 3.04 -29.19 0.15
#